data_AF-U7U9T4-F1
#
_entry.id   AF-U7U9T4-F1
#
_cell.length_a   1.000
_cell.length_b   1.000
_cell.length_c   1.000
_cell.angle_alpha   90.00
_cell.angle_beta   90.00
_cell.angle_gamma   90.00
#
_symmetry.space_group_name_H-M   'P 1'
#
loop_
_entity.id
_entity.type
_entity.pdbx_description
1 polymer ?
#
loop_
_entity_poly.entity_id
_entity_poly.type
_entity_poly.pdbx_seq_one_letter_code
_entity_poly.pdbx_strand_id
1 'polypeptide(L)'
;MMSMETTKRVWQARLDPRRNTPSIGIYSHVKDRWGIFHAQPFVLNERQAGVAIEGVIRQEKLETSQLAVDTHGYTDFAMSHARLLGFDLCPRLKELKQRHLFVPRGTKVPAEIAAVCEANVDVALIEKHWDSLVHLAASVMSGHASAVAALARFGSAAQGDPIYEAGVQLGRLLRTAF
;
A
#
# COMPACT_ATOMS: atom_id res chain seq x y z
N MET A 1 14.08 6.47 6.71
CA MET A 1 14.56 5.18 6.19
C MET A 1 15.82 4.81 6.97
N MET A 2 15.78 3.70 7.73
CA MET A 2 16.98 3.10 8.30
C MET A 2 17.53 2.11 7.28
N SER A 3 18.77 2.31 6.88
CA SER A 3 19.54 1.36 6.09
C SER A 3 20.69 0.84 6.94
N MET A 4 20.91 -0.48 6.88
CA MET A 4 22.01 -1.16 7.53
C MET A 4 23.02 -1.59 6.47
N GLU A 5 24.27 -1.17 6.64
CA GLU A 5 25.34 -1.57 5.73
C GLU A 5 25.53 -3.08 5.77
N THR A 6 25.75 -3.68 4.61
CA THR A 6 25.89 -5.12 4.46
C THR A 6 26.85 -5.47 3.32
N THR A 7 27.12 -6.75 3.15
CA THR A 7 27.94 -7.23 2.02
C THR A 7 27.11 -7.30 0.74
N LYS A 8 27.72 -7.03 -0.42
CA LYS A 8 27.09 -7.22 -1.75
C LYS A 8 26.60 -8.66 -1.99
N ARG A 9 27.08 -9.63 -1.20
CA ARG A 9 26.68 -11.03 -1.30
C ARG A 9 25.30 -11.31 -0.72
N VAL A 10 24.73 -10.40 0.09
CA VAL A 10 23.35 -10.53 0.56
C VAL A 10 22.39 -10.25 -0.59
N TRP A 11 21.50 -11.20 -0.89
CA TRP A 11 20.55 -11.15 -2.00
C TRP A 11 19.75 -9.83 -2.07
N GLN A 12 19.31 -9.33 -0.92
CA GLN A 12 18.50 -8.12 -0.79
C GLN A 12 19.34 -6.81 -0.76
N ALA A 13 20.68 -6.90 -0.77
CA ALA A 13 21.53 -5.72 -0.72
C ALA A 13 21.39 -4.88 -1.99
N ARG A 14 21.25 -3.57 -1.81
CA ARG A 14 21.26 -2.56 -2.88
C ARG A 14 22.14 -1.39 -2.46
N LEU A 15 22.49 -0.55 -3.43
CA LEU A 15 23.27 0.66 -3.16
C LEU A 15 22.40 1.65 -2.38
N ASP A 16 22.83 2.06 -1.19
CA ASP A 16 22.18 3.15 -0.46
C ASP A 16 22.40 4.47 -1.22
N PRO A 17 21.34 5.19 -1.63
CA PRO A 17 21.48 6.46 -2.34
C PRO A 17 22.25 7.54 -1.57
N ARG A 18 22.30 7.47 -0.24
CA ARG A 18 22.96 8.47 0.61
C ARG A 18 24.41 8.10 0.92
N ARG A 19 24.68 6.82 1.15
CA ARG A 19 26.00 6.33 1.59
C ARG A 19 26.84 5.76 0.46
N ASN A 20 26.22 5.41 -0.67
CA ASN A 20 26.87 4.72 -1.78
C ASN A 20 27.52 3.38 -1.37
N THR A 21 27.01 2.75 -0.30
CA THR A 21 27.46 1.45 0.19
C THR A 21 26.37 0.39 0.00
N PRO A 22 26.74 -0.89 -0.18
CA PRO A 22 25.76 -1.97 -0.20
C PRO A 22 25.06 -2.03 1.15
N SER A 23 23.73 -1.90 1.13
CA SER A 23 22.93 -1.81 2.34
C SER A 23 21.58 -2.50 2.14
N ILE A 24 20.93 -2.83 3.25
CA ILE A 24 19.55 -3.32 3.29
C ILE A 24 18.68 -2.33 4.06
N GLY A 25 17.43 -2.17 3.62
CA GLY A 25 16.47 -1.36 4.35
C GLY A 25 15.90 -2.13 5.52
N ILE A 26 15.67 -1.46 6.65
CA ILE A 26 14.89 -2.01 7.76
C ILE A 26 13.60 -1.21 7.87
N TYR A 27 12.47 -1.90 7.75
CA TYR A 27 11.14 -1.32 7.97
C TYR A 27 10.69 -1.67 9.38
N SER A 28 10.61 -0.66 10.24
CA SER A 28 10.18 -0.80 11.64
C SER A 28 8.76 -0.32 11.82
N HIS A 29 7.92 -1.17 12.40
CA HIS A 29 6.55 -0.86 12.77
C HIS A 29 6.49 -0.33 14.19
N VAL A 30 5.97 0.88 14.34
CA VAL A 30 5.95 1.60 15.61
C VAL A 30 4.50 1.82 16.03
N LYS A 31 4.16 1.36 17.24
CA LYS A 31 2.87 1.62 17.88
C LYS A 31 2.79 3.08 18.32
N ASP A 32 1.58 3.58 18.52
CA ASP A 32 1.28 4.95 19.01
C ASP A 32 2.08 5.38 20.26
N ARG A 33 2.51 4.44 21.11
CA ARG A 33 3.38 4.69 22.28
C ARG A 33 4.85 4.36 22.06
N TRP A 34 5.35 4.49 20.82
CA TRP A 34 6.75 4.28 20.43
C TRP A 34 7.32 2.86 20.59
N GLY A 35 6.49 1.89 20.96
CA GLY A 35 6.89 0.48 21.01
C GLY A 35 7.04 -0.09 19.61
N ILE A 36 8.18 -0.71 19.30
CA ILE A 36 8.37 -1.46 18.06
C ILE A 36 7.75 -2.84 18.24
N PHE A 37 6.77 -3.20 17.40
CA PHE A 37 6.09 -4.50 17.49
C PHE A 37 6.49 -5.47 16.37
N HIS A 38 7.08 -4.95 15.29
CA HIS A 38 7.58 -5.75 14.17
C HIS A 38 8.67 -4.96 13.44
N ALA A 39 9.70 -5.63 12.94
CA ALA A 39 10.67 -5.04 12.04
C ALA A 39 11.13 -6.09 11.03
N GLN A 40 11.30 -5.67 9.77
CA GLN A 40 11.74 -6.59 8.73
C GLN A 40 12.68 -5.95 7.72
N PRO A 41 13.59 -6.74 7.13
CA PRO A 41 14.41 -6.28 6.03
C PRO A 41 13.60 -6.09 4.76
N PHE A 42 13.99 -5.12 3.94
CA PHE A 42 13.45 -4.90 2.61
C PHE A 42 14.50 -4.37 1.65
N VAL A 43 14.24 -4.52 0.35
CA VAL A 43 15.11 -4.05 -0.71
C VAL A 43 15.01 -2.53 -0.83
N LEU A 44 16.15 -1.83 -0.79
CA LEU A 44 16.16 -0.36 -0.93
C LEU A 44 15.62 0.07 -2.29
N ASN A 45 15.04 1.28 -2.34
CA ASN A 45 14.45 1.91 -3.54
C ASN A 45 13.18 1.23 -4.09
N GLU A 46 12.65 0.20 -3.42
CA GLU A 46 11.34 -0.36 -3.73
C GLU A 46 10.21 0.33 -2.94
N ARG A 47 8.98 0.18 -3.45
CA ARG A 47 7.78 0.63 -2.74
C ARG A 47 7.62 -0.14 -1.44
N GLN A 48 7.26 0.55 -0.37
CA GLN A 48 7.24 0.01 0.98
C GLN A 48 5.85 -0.47 1.42
N ALA A 49 4.82 -0.33 0.58
CA ALA A 49 3.45 -0.70 0.93
C ALA A 49 3.30 -2.18 1.29
N GLY A 50 3.96 -3.08 0.56
CA GLY A 50 3.94 -4.52 0.86
C GLY A 50 4.52 -4.85 2.24
N VAL A 51 5.68 -4.28 2.58
CA VAL A 51 6.31 -4.50 3.90
C VAL A 51 5.61 -3.75 5.04
N ALA A 52 4.86 -2.69 4.72
CA ALA A 52 3.98 -2.02 5.66
C ALA A 52 2.80 -2.95 6.02
N ILE A 53 2.08 -3.46 5.03
CA ILE A 53 0.93 -4.35 5.27
C ILE A 53 1.39 -5.66 5.90
N GLU A 54 2.47 -6.27 5.43
CA GLU A 54 2.98 -7.55 5.94
C GLU A 54 3.25 -7.51 7.45
N GLY A 55 3.78 -6.40 7.97
CA GLY A 55 4.09 -6.30 9.40
C GLY A 55 2.86 -6.25 10.30
N VAL A 56 1.73 -5.72 9.79
CA VAL A 56 0.44 -5.77 10.49
C VAL A 56 -0.10 -7.20 10.49
N ILE A 57 -0.10 -7.86 9.34
CA ILE A 57 -0.62 -9.24 9.21
C ILE A 57 0.17 -10.22 10.07
N ARG A 58 1.50 -10.07 10.17
CA ARG A 58 2.34 -10.95 10.99
C ARG A 58 2.18 -10.74 12.48
N GLN A 59 1.52 -9.68 12.94
CA GLN A 59 1.33 -9.40 14.36
C GLN A 59 -0.11 -9.70 14.80
N GLU A 60 -0.39 -10.98 15.03
CA GLU A 60 -1.73 -11.45 15.43
C GLU A 60 -2.18 -10.95 16.82
N LYS A 61 -1.24 -10.50 17.68
CA LYS A 61 -1.57 -10.07 19.04
C LYS A 61 -2.02 -8.62 19.16
N LEU A 62 -1.91 -7.85 18.08
CA LEU A 62 -2.30 -6.44 18.06
C LEU A 62 -3.41 -6.21 17.04
N GLU A 63 -4.59 -5.87 17.55
CA GLU A 63 -5.64 -5.35 16.69
C GLU A 63 -5.21 -3.97 16.15
N THR A 64 -5.01 -3.92 14.84
CA THR A 64 -4.62 -2.71 14.13
C THR A 64 -5.78 -2.25 13.28
N SER A 65 -6.39 -1.10 13.61
CA SER A 65 -7.44 -0.51 12.80
C SER A 65 -6.90 0.43 11.72
N GLN A 66 -5.77 1.10 12.00
CA GLN A 66 -5.16 2.09 11.12
C GLN A 66 -3.65 1.92 11.07
N LEU A 67 -3.10 1.91 9.86
CA LEU A 67 -1.67 1.87 9.59
C LEU A 67 -1.24 3.18 8.92
N ALA A 68 -0.58 4.05 9.68
CA ALA A 68 -0.02 5.28 9.15
C ALA A 68 1.27 5.01 8.37
N VAL A 69 1.34 5.48 7.13
CA VAL A 69 2.50 5.27 6.24
C VAL A 69 2.98 6.57 5.59
N ASP A 70 4.23 6.61 5.13
CA ASP A 70 4.75 7.74 4.37
C ASP A 70 4.43 7.61 2.86
N THR A 71 4.99 8.53 2.05
CA THR A 71 4.78 8.57 0.60
C THR A 71 5.21 7.29 -0.14
N HIS A 72 6.17 6.53 0.40
CA HIS A 72 6.63 5.28 -0.22
C HIS A 72 5.82 4.06 0.25
N GLY A 73 5.11 4.20 1.38
CA GLY A 73 4.33 3.13 1.99
C GLY A 73 2.88 3.00 1.50
N TYR A 74 2.45 3.76 0.49
CA TYR A 74 1.11 3.61 -0.10
C TYR A 74 1.10 3.58 -1.62
N THR A 75 0.10 2.87 -2.15
CA THR A 75 -0.39 2.89 -3.53
C THR A 75 -1.92 2.70 -3.48
N ASP A 76 -2.65 3.03 -4.55
CA ASP A 76 -4.11 2.82 -4.56
C ASP A 76 -4.44 1.33 -4.35
N PHE A 77 -3.72 0.43 -5.04
CA PHE A 77 -3.88 -1.02 -4.83
C PHE A 77 -3.55 -1.47 -3.40
N ALA A 78 -2.56 -0.86 -2.74
CA ALA A 78 -2.27 -1.18 -1.34
C ALA A 78 -3.37 -0.72 -0.38
N MET A 79 -4.01 0.43 -0.66
CA MET A 79 -5.15 0.90 0.13
C MET A 79 -6.32 -0.07 0.04
N SER A 80 -6.65 -0.56 -1.17
CA SER A 80 -7.70 -1.56 -1.33
C SER A 80 -7.36 -2.88 -0.66
N HIS A 81 -6.11 -3.35 -0.81
CA HIS A 81 -5.68 -4.60 -0.20
C HIS A 81 -5.70 -4.54 1.34
N ALA A 82 -5.21 -3.45 1.95
CA ALA A 82 -5.28 -3.24 3.39
C ALA A 82 -6.73 -3.24 3.89
N ARG A 83 -7.63 -2.54 3.18
CA ARG A 83 -9.04 -2.49 3.56
C ARG A 83 -9.69 -3.86 3.54
N LEU A 84 -9.38 -4.68 2.55
CA LEU A 84 -9.88 -6.07 2.46
C LEU A 84 -9.30 -6.97 3.56
N LEU A 85 -8.12 -6.66 4.08
CA LEU A 85 -7.50 -7.33 5.22
C LEU A 85 -8.02 -6.83 6.58
N GLY A 86 -8.92 -5.85 6.60
CA GLY A 86 -9.62 -5.40 7.80
C GLY A 86 -9.03 -4.18 8.49
N PHE A 87 -8.09 -3.46 7.87
CA PHE A 87 -7.52 -2.23 8.44
C PHE A 87 -7.33 -1.14 7.39
N ASP A 88 -7.27 0.11 7.84
CA ASP A 88 -7.14 1.26 6.95
C ASP A 88 -5.67 1.64 6.76
N LEU A 89 -5.23 1.74 5.51
CA LEU A 89 -3.92 2.28 5.18
C LEU A 89 -4.01 3.80 5.06
N CYS A 90 -3.42 4.52 6.01
CA CYS A 90 -3.55 5.97 6.13
C CYS A 90 -2.25 6.66 5.65
N PRO A 91 -2.19 7.15 4.41
CA PRO A 91 -0.99 7.81 3.90
C PRO A 91 -0.82 9.20 4.51
N ARG A 92 0.38 9.51 4.99
CA ARG A 92 0.72 10.86 5.45
C ARG A 92 0.68 11.82 4.26
N LEU A 93 -0.22 12.80 4.33
CA LEU A 93 -0.39 13.82 3.30
C LEU A 93 0.83 14.76 3.29
N LYS A 94 1.68 14.62 2.27
CA LYS A 94 2.85 15.51 2.06
C LYS A 94 2.59 16.58 1.01
N GLU A 95 1.98 16.21 -0.11
CA GLU A 95 1.76 17.09 -1.27
C GLU A 95 0.26 17.17 -1.60
N LEU A 96 -0.44 18.09 -0.95
CA LEU A 96 -1.90 18.26 -1.11
C LEU A 96 -2.31 18.58 -2.56
N LYS A 97 -1.45 19.24 -3.34
CA LYS A 97 -1.73 19.60 -4.74
C LYS A 97 -1.93 18.39 -5.66
N GLN A 98 -1.40 17.24 -5.29
CA GLN A 98 -1.53 15.99 -6.06
C GLN A 98 -2.69 15.12 -5.59
N ARG A 99 -3.45 15.59 -4.59
CA ARG A 99 -4.56 14.84 -4.02
C ARG A 99 -5.85 15.25 -4.69
N HIS A 100 -6.51 14.25 -5.25
CA HIS A 100 -7.84 14.37 -5.80
C HIS A 100 -8.79 13.49 -4.99
N LEU A 101 -10.04 13.95 -4.88
CA LEU A 101 -11.17 13.23 -4.32
C LEU A 101 -11.81 12.43 -5.45
N PHE A 102 -11.68 11.11 -5.40
CA PHE A 102 -12.25 10.20 -6.38
C PHE A 102 -13.68 9.85 -6.02
N VAL A 103 -14.57 9.96 -7.00
CA VAL A 103 -15.97 9.60 -6.87
C VAL A 103 -16.40 8.70 -8.04
N PRO A 104 -17.46 7.87 -7.87
CA PRO A 104 -18.01 7.06 -8.95
C PRO A 104 -18.33 7.88 -10.21
N ARG A 105 -18.11 7.28 -11.38
CA ARG A 105 -18.46 7.89 -12.66
C ARG A 105 -19.94 8.29 -12.68
N GLY A 106 -20.22 9.52 -13.10
CA GLY A 106 -21.58 10.07 -13.14
C GLY A 106 -22.06 10.73 -11.85
N THR A 107 -21.24 10.73 -10.78
CA THR A 107 -21.56 11.47 -9.55
C THR A 107 -21.57 12.97 -9.82
N LYS A 108 -22.64 13.67 -9.39
CA LYS A 108 -22.71 15.13 -9.47
C LYS A 108 -21.82 15.75 -8.40
N VAL A 109 -20.77 16.44 -8.84
CA VAL A 109 -19.84 17.14 -7.94
C VAL A 109 -20.21 18.64 -7.88
N PRO A 110 -20.29 19.24 -6.67
CA PRO A 110 -20.47 20.68 -6.52
C PRO A 110 -19.35 21.50 -7.19
N ALA A 111 -19.70 22.64 -7.79
CA ALA A 111 -18.75 23.47 -8.55
C ALA A 111 -17.59 23.98 -7.68
N GLU A 112 -17.84 24.15 -6.38
CA GLU A 112 -16.88 24.66 -5.38
C GLU A 112 -15.71 23.70 -5.15
N ILE A 113 -15.92 22.40 -5.33
CA ILE A 113 -14.90 21.35 -5.13
C ILE A 113 -14.54 20.61 -6.42
N ALA A 114 -15.15 20.97 -7.55
CA ALA A 114 -14.94 20.29 -8.83
C ALA A 114 -13.46 20.23 -9.25
N ALA A 115 -12.66 21.26 -8.92
CA ALA A 115 -11.24 21.32 -9.26
C ALA A 115 -10.38 20.25 -8.56
N VAL A 116 -10.84 19.72 -7.42
CA VAL A 116 -10.13 18.70 -6.64
C VAL A 116 -10.80 17.33 -6.74
N CYS A 117 -11.87 17.19 -7.52
CA CYS A 117 -12.64 15.95 -7.64
C CYS A 117 -12.44 15.29 -9.01
N GLU A 118 -12.32 13.97 -9.01
CA GLU A 118 -12.28 13.13 -10.20
C GLU A 118 -13.43 12.12 -10.18
N ALA A 119 -14.41 12.31 -11.05
CA ALA A 119 -15.56 11.40 -11.21
C ALA A 119 -15.28 10.31 -12.25
N ASN A 120 -14.17 9.57 -12.09
CA ASN A 120 -13.72 8.57 -13.06
C ASN A 120 -13.70 7.13 -12.52
N VAL A 121 -14.16 6.90 -11.29
CA VAL A 121 -14.14 5.56 -10.70
C VAL A 121 -15.16 4.64 -11.36
N ASP A 122 -14.67 3.50 -11.84
CA ASP A 122 -15.49 2.46 -12.46
C ASP A 122 -15.89 1.40 -11.43
N VAL A 123 -17.07 1.57 -10.83
CA VAL A 123 -17.59 0.66 -9.80
C VAL A 123 -17.95 -0.71 -10.38
N ALA A 124 -18.42 -0.76 -11.64
CA ALA A 124 -18.74 -2.02 -12.29
C ALA A 124 -17.50 -2.90 -12.48
N LEU A 125 -16.33 -2.30 -12.72
CA LEU A 125 -15.06 -3.04 -12.77
C LEU A 125 -14.69 -3.66 -11.40
N ILE A 126 -14.94 -2.92 -10.31
CA ILE A 126 -14.71 -3.41 -8.94
C ILE A 126 -15.63 -4.60 -8.66
N GLU A 127 -16.93 -4.47 -8.94
CA GLU A 127 -17.92 -5.54 -8.74
C GLU A 127 -17.56 -6.79 -9.56
N LYS A 128 -17.19 -6.62 -10.83
CA LYS A 128 -16.82 -7.72 -11.73
C LYS A 128 -15.64 -8.55 -11.22
N HIS A 129 -14.66 -7.93 -10.56
CA HIS A 129 -13.46 -8.59 -10.08
C HIS A 129 -13.39 -8.71 -8.55
N TRP A 130 -14.51 -8.48 -7.86
CA TRP A 130 -14.59 -8.47 -6.39
C TRP A 130 -14.09 -9.77 -5.78
N ASP A 131 -14.57 -10.92 -6.27
CA ASP A 131 -14.18 -12.23 -5.76
C ASP A 131 -12.67 -12.47 -5.91
N SER A 132 -12.06 -11.97 -6.99
CA SER A 132 -10.60 -12.08 -7.20
C SER A 132 -9.81 -11.23 -6.21
N LEU A 133 -10.29 -10.01 -5.90
CA LEU A 133 -9.69 -9.14 -4.89
C LEU A 133 -9.79 -9.76 -3.49
N VAL A 134 -10.97 -10.27 -3.14
CA VAL A 134 -11.20 -10.96 -1.86
C VAL A 134 -10.36 -12.22 -1.75
N HIS A 135 -10.28 -13.03 -2.81
CA HIS A 135 -9.45 -14.23 -2.83
C HIS A 135 -7.96 -13.91 -2.64
N LEU A 136 -7.47 -12.84 -3.25
CA LEU A 136 -6.10 -12.36 -3.05
C LEU A 136 -5.87 -11.97 -1.57
N ALA A 137 -6.78 -11.18 -0.99
CA ALA A 137 -6.70 -10.80 0.44
C ALA A 137 -6.75 -12.03 1.36
N ALA A 138 -7.64 -12.98 1.09
CA ALA A 138 -7.73 -14.23 1.85
C ALA A 138 -6.46 -15.08 1.73
N SER A 139 -5.84 -15.11 0.55
CA SER A 139 -4.57 -15.82 0.33
C SER A 139 -3.44 -15.24 1.17
N VAL A 140 -3.41 -13.91 1.30
CA VAL A 140 -2.43 -13.23 2.16
C VAL A 140 -2.75 -13.44 3.64
N MET A 141 -4.01 -13.26 4.05
CA MET A 141 -4.45 -13.41 5.43
C MET A 141 -4.23 -14.84 5.96
N SER A 142 -4.39 -15.85 5.10
CA SER A 142 -4.16 -17.27 5.44
C SER A 142 -2.70 -17.72 5.30
N GLY A 143 -1.79 -16.83 4.91
CA GLY A 143 -0.35 -17.14 4.79
C GLY A 143 0.06 -17.93 3.54
N HIS A 144 -0.85 -18.15 2.58
CA HIS A 144 -0.50 -18.77 1.28
C HIS A 144 0.33 -17.84 0.39
N ALA A 145 0.26 -16.53 0.62
CA ALA A 145 1.11 -15.52 0.01
C ALA A 145 1.51 -14.47 1.05
N SER A 146 2.63 -13.77 0.83
CA SER A 146 2.96 -12.57 1.61
C SER A 146 2.34 -11.33 0.95
N ALA A 147 2.02 -10.32 1.76
CA ALA A 147 1.63 -9.00 1.27
C ALA A 147 2.77 -8.37 0.45
N VAL A 148 4.03 -8.66 0.80
CA VAL A 148 5.20 -8.24 0.00
C VAL A 148 5.12 -8.80 -1.42
N ALA A 149 4.90 -10.10 -1.58
CA ALA A 149 4.81 -10.73 -2.90
C ALA A 149 3.57 -10.28 -3.68
N ALA A 150 2.42 -10.15 -3.01
CA ALA A 150 1.18 -9.69 -3.64
C ALA A 150 1.34 -8.26 -4.19
N LEU A 151 1.91 -7.35 -3.39
CA LEU A 151 2.09 -5.95 -3.78
C LEU A 151 3.24 -5.75 -4.78
N ALA A 152 4.25 -6.63 -4.77
CA ALA A 152 5.28 -6.66 -5.81
C ALA A 152 4.70 -7.10 -7.17
N ARG A 153 3.79 -8.08 -7.16
CA ARG A 153 3.07 -8.51 -8.38
C ARG A 153 2.15 -7.40 -8.88
N PHE A 154 1.34 -6.82 -8.00
CA PHE A 154 0.36 -5.77 -8.33
C PHE A 154 0.94 -4.37 -8.16
N GLY A 155 2.12 -4.15 -8.75
CA GLY A 155 2.77 -2.85 -8.89
C GLY A 155 2.42 -2.16 -10.22
N SER A 156 3.10 -1.05 -10.54
CA SER A 156 2.86 -0.30 -11.78
C SER A 156 3.06 -1.12 -13.05
N ALA A 157 3.87 -2.17 -13.01
CA ALA A 157 4.08 -3.10 -14.13
C ALA A 157 2.87 -4.01 -14.42
N ALA A 158 1.90 -4.10 -13.49
CA ALA A 158 0.66 -4.85 -13.68
C ALA A 158 -0.45 -4.03 -14.34
N GLN A 159 -0.14 -2.82 -14.84
CA GLN A 159 -1.11 -2.02 -15.57
C GLN A 159 -1.69 -2.81 -16.76
N GLY A 160 -3.02 -2.82 -16.86
CA GLY A 160 -3.75 -3.66 -17.82
C GLY A 160 -4.18 -5.04 -17.31
N ASP A 161 -3.68 -5.51 -16.15
CA ASP A 161 -4.26 -6.67 -15.46
C ASP A 161 -5.62 -6.28 -14.85
N PRO A 162 -6.72 -7.01 -15.14
CA PRO A 162 -8.05 -6.63 -14.67
C PRO A 162 -8.19 -6.58 -13.14
N ILE A 163 -7.46 -7.43 -12.40
CA ILE A 163 -7.46 -7.44 -10.94
C ILE A 163 -6.73 -6.22 -10.41
N TYR A 164 -5.58 -5.87 -11.03
CA TYR A 164 -4.84 -4.66 -10.68
C TYR A 164 -5.72 -3.41 -10.86
N GLU A 165 -6.34 -3.27 -12.03
CA GLU A 165 -7.18 -2.11 -12.34
C GLU A 165 -8.36 -2.01 -11.37
N ALA A 166 -9.07 -3.11 -11.09
CA ALA A 166 -10.14 -3.14 -10.10
C ALA A 166 -9.66 -2.72 -8.70
N GLY A 167 -8.51 -3.24 -8.27
CA GLY A 167 -7.91 -2.89 -6.98
C GLY A 167 -7.49 -1.42 -6.90
N VAL A 168 -7.02 -0.82 -8.00
CA VAL A 168 -6.71 0.61 -8.09
C VAL A 168 -7.98 1.46 -8.03
N GLN A 169 -9.06 1.07 -8.71
CA GLN A 169 -10.35 1.79 -8.64
C GLN A 169 -10.91 1.81 -7.20
N LEU A 170 -10.88 0.67 -6.51
CA LEU A 170 -11.27 0.58 -5.10
C LEU A 170 -10.35 1.43 -4.21
N GLY A 171 -9.04 1.37 -4.47
CA GLY A 171 -8.04 2.15 -3.77
C GLY A 171 -8.25 3.65 -3.86
N ARG A 172 -8.64 4.14 -5.06
CA ARG A 172 -8.96 5.54 -5.30
C ARG A 172 -10.12 6.03 -4.45
N LEU A 173 -11.18 5.23 -4.30
CA LEU A 173 -12.30 5.56 -3.40
C LEU A 173 -11.83 5.68 -1.95
N LEU A 174 -10.98 4.75 -1.50
CA LEU A 174 -10.44 4.77 -0.13
C LEU A 174 -9.51 5.97 0.09
N ARG A 175 -8.76 6.38 -0.95
CA ARG A 175 -7.93 7.59 -0.93
C ARG A 175 -8.73 8.88 -0.78
N THR A 176 -10.02 8.87 -1.09
CA THR A 176 -10.93 10.00 -0.81
C THR A 176 -11.33 10.04 0.65
N ALA A 177 -11.42 8.87 1.31
CA ALA A 177 -11.83 8.75 2.71
C ALA A 177 -10.69 9.03 3.70
N PHE A 178 -9.42 8.85 3.30
CA PHE A 178 -8.21 8.98 4.14
C PHE A 178 -7.13 9.85 3.49
#